data_AF-A0A9E4R7M3-F1
#
_entry.id   AF-A0A9E4R7M3-F1
#
_cell.length_a   1.000
_cell.length_b   1.000
_cell.length_c   1.000
_cell.angle_alpha   90.00
_cell.angle_beta   90.00
_cell.angle_gamma   90.00
#
_symmetry.space_group_name_H-M   'P 1'
#
loop_
_entity.id
_entity.type
_entity.pdbx_description
1 polymer ?
#
loop_
_entity_poly.entity_id
_entity_poly.type
_entity_poly.pdbx_seq_one_letter_code
_entity_poly.pdbx_strand_id
1 'polypeptide(L)'
;MSTPTEKVQAQLQKVPWLRGRGPISYDYGKWADATHGVLKLVYGADSAQAAGFLEIIGEGAEARGWGLPLAPDNQWGMQRRLERAEAYLQSLVGESQPAG
;
A
#
# COMPACT_ATOMS: atom_id res chain seq x y z
N MET A 1 7.92 9.07 -19.70
CA MET A 1 7.90 7.92 -18.77
C MET A 1 7.70 8.48 -17.37
N SER A 2 6.90 7.85 -16.52
CA SER A 2 6.70 8.34 -15.14
C SER A 2 7.96 8.15 -14.29
N THR A 3 8.30 9.17 -13.52
CA THR A 3 9.36 9.14 -12.51
C THR A 3 9.05 8.12 -11.41
N PRO A 4 10.05 7.68 -10.64
CA PRO A 4 9.84 6.83 -9.48
C PRO A 4 8.78 7.37 -8.50
N THR A 5 8.86 8.66 -8.17
CA THR A 5 7.91 9.34 -7.28
C THR A 5 6.49 9.34 -7.84
N GLU A 6 6.31 9.62 -9.13
CA GLU A 6 4.99 9.59 -9.78
C GLU A 6 4.35 8.19 -9.74
N LYS A 7 5.15 7.12 -9.82
CA LYS A 7 4.65 5.74 -9.73
C LYS A 7 4.14 5.41 -8.33
N VAL A 8 4.85 5.85 -7.28
CA VAL A 8 4.42 5.68 -5.88
C VAL A 8 3.17 6.51 -5.63
N GLN A 9 3.18 7.77 -6.07
CA GLN A 9 2.03 8.67 -5.95
C GLN A 9 0.79 8.13 -6.66
N ALA A 10 0.92 7.49 -7.82
CA ALA A 10 -0.19 6.86 -8.51
C ALA A 10 -0.85 5.71 -7.71
N GLN A 11 -0.10 5.01 -6.84
CA GLN A 11 -0.68 4.00 -5.95
C GLN A 11 -1.36 4.64 -4.74
N LEU A 12 -0.77 5.71 -4.19
CA LEU A 12 -1.34 6.50 -3.11
C LEU A 12 -2.73 7.06 -3.49
N GLN A 13 -2.87 7.58 -4.71
CA GLN A 13 -4.14 8.15 -5.20
C GLN A 13 -5.30 7.16 -5.34
N LYS A 14 -5.03 5.84 -5.30
CA LYS A 14 -6.07 4.80 -5.33
C LYS A 14 -6.68 4.54 -3.95
N VAL A 15 -6.00 4.94 -2.87
CA VAL A 15 -6.42 4.62 -1.49
C VAL A 15 -7.80 5.18 -1.14
N PRO A 16 -8.17 6.44 -1.47
CA PRO A 16 -9.52 6.96 -1.18
C PRO A 16 -10.63 6.15 -1.85
N TRP A 17 -10.42 5.71 -3.09
CA TRP A 17 -11.38 4.87 -3.82
C TRP A 17 -11.57 3.51 -3.15
N LEU A 18 -10.48 2.89 -2.68
CA LEU A 18 -10.51 1.61 -1.94
C LEU A 18 -11.27 1.71 -0.60
N ARG A 19 -11.27 2.88 0.04
CA ARG A 19 -12.08 3.12 1.25
C ARG A 19 -13.56 3.35 0.93
N GLY A 20 -13.85 4.14 -0.10
CA GLY A 20 -15.20 4.64 -0.38
C GLY A 20 -16.21 3.60 -0.84
N ARG A 21 -15.79 2.51 -1.49
CA ARG A 21 -16.70 1.45 -1.98
C ARG A 21 -17.10 0.42 -0.93
N GLY A 22 -16.60 0.53 0.30
CA GLY A 22 -16.61 -0.58 1.25
C GLY A 22 -15.56 -1.65 0.88
N PRO A 23 -15.24 -2.57 1.80
CA PRO A 23 -14.10 -3.47 1.68
C PRO A 23 -14.30 -4.58 0.63
N ILE A 24 -14.06 -4.26 -0.65
CA ILE A 24 -13.88 -5.27 -1.68
C ILE A 24 -12.47 -5.83 -1.52
N SER A 25 -12.36 -6.97 -0.80
CA SER A 25 -11.09 -7.65 -0.53
C SER A 25 -10.24 -7.89 -1.77
N TYR A 26 -10.91 -8.15 -2.91
CA TYR A 26 -10.26 -8.42 -4.18
C TYR A 26 -9.52 -7.20 -4.74
N ASP A 27 -10.16 -6.03 -4.76
CA ASP A 27 -9.52 -4.80 -5.27
C ASP A 27 -8.41 -4.32 -4.34
N TYR A 28 -8.59 -4.49 -3.02
CA TYR A 28 -7.52 -4.27 -2.04
C TYR A 28 -6.32 -5.18 -2.31
N GLY A 29 -6.54 -6.48 -2.51
CA GLY A 29 -5.48 -7.44 -2.80
C GLY A 29 -4.70 -7.09 -4.07
N LYS A 30 -5.41 -6.75 -5.15
CA LYS A 30 -4.80 -6.29 -6.41
C LYS A 30 -3.94 -5.05 -6.20
N TRP A 31 -4.46 -4.07 -5.47
CA TRP A 31 -3.73 -2.84 -5.19
C TRP A 31 -2.49 -3.12 -4.33
N ALA A 32 -2.60 -3.98 -3.32
CA ALA A 32 -1.49 -4.36 -2.46
C ALA A 32 -0.33 -5.00 -3.27
N ASP A 33 -0.65 -5.95 -4.15
CA ASP A 33 0.35 -6.60 -5.01
C ASP A 33 0.98 -5.63 -6.01
N ALA A 34 0.15 -4.79 -6.66
CA ALA A 34 0.64 -3.79 -7.60
C ALA A 34 1.54 -2.75 -6.91
N THR A 35 1.20 -2.35 -5.69
CA THR A 35 1.98 -1.37 -4.91
C THR A 35 3.32 -1.95 -4.50
N HIS A 36 3.34 -3.17 -3.96
CA HIS A 36 4.59 -3.85 -3.65
C HIS A 36 5.49 -4.01 -4.89
N GLY A 37 4.91 -4.39 -6.04
CA GLY A 37 5.63 -4.47 -7.31
C GLY A 37 6.23 -3.13 -7.76
N VAL A 38 5.50 -2.02 -7.58
CA VAL A 38 6.02 -0.67 -7.84
C VAL A 38 7.17 -0.32 -6.91
N LEU A 39 7.07 -0.62 -5.62
CA LEU A 39 8.14 -0.33 -4.65
C LEU A 39 9.41 -1.12 -4.99
N LYS A 40 9.29 -2.39 -5.38
CA LYS A 40 10.42 -3.20 -5.87
C LYS A 40 11.05 -2.61 -7.13
N LEU A 41 10.23 -2.10 -8.05
CA LEU A 41 10.73 -1.47 -9.28
C LEU A 41 11.46 -0.14 -9.01
N VAL A 42 10.97 0.63 -8.03
CA VAL A 42 11.50 1.96 -7.71
C VAL A 42 12.74 1.90 -6.83
N TYR A 43 12.69 1.12 -5.74
CA TYR A 43 13.73 1.09 -4.71
C TYR A 43 14.64 -0.15 -4.78
N GLY A 44 14.29 -1.14 -5.61
CA GLY A 44 14.96 -2.43 -5.67
C GLY A 44 14.19 -3.53 -4.93
N ALA A 45 14.40 -4.78 -5.34
CA ALA A 45 13.64 -5.93 -4.86
C ALA A 45 13.82 -6.21 -3.36
N ASP A 46 15.02 -5.97 -2.83
CA ASP A 46 15.39 -6.22 -1.43
C ASP A 46 15.45 -4.92 -0.60
N SER A 47 14.76 -3.88 -1.07
CA SER A 47 14.74 -2.57 -0.41
C SER A 47 13.96 -2.61 0.90
N ALA A 48 14.42 -1.81 1.88
CA ALA A 48 13.68 -1.58 3.12
C ALA A 48 12.27 -1.03 2.83
N GLN A 49 12.11 -0.27 1.74
CA GLN A 49 10.84 0.28 1.30
C GLN A 49 9.84 -0.81 0.91
N ALA A 50 10.29 -1.81 0.14
CA ALA A 50 9.45 -2.94 -0.26
C ALA A 50 9.13 -3.85 0.93
N ALA A 51 10.12 -4.15 1.78
CA ALA A 51 9.93 -4.97 2.97
C ALA A 51 9.00 -4.32 4.00
N GLY A 52 9.22 -3.04 4.33
CA GLY A 52 8.39 -2.30 5.29
C GLY A 52 6.93 -2.17 4.84
N PHE A 53 6.67 -2.13 3.53
CA PHE A 53 5.30 -2.17 3.03
C PHE A 53 4.62 -3.51 3.35
N LEU A 54 5.31 -4.65 3.20
CA LEU A 54 4.77 -5.96 3.52
C LEU A 54 4.46 -6.13 5.01
N GLU A 55 5.24 -5.53 5.89
CA GLU A 55 4.97 -5.52 7.34
C GLU A 55 3.63 -4.85 7.68
N ILE A 56 3.23 -3.84 6.88
CA ILE A 56 1.96 -3.12 7.07
C ILE A 56 0.78 -3.94 6.55
N ILE A 57 0.89 -4.48 5.34
CA ILE A 57 -0.24 -5.07 4.62
C ILE A 57 -0.39 -6.59 4.85
N GLY A 58 0.68 -7.27 5.28
CA GLY A 58 0.81 -8.73 5.32
C GLY A 58 1.34 -9.33 4.00
N GLU A 59 2.19 -10.34 4.11
CA GLU A 59 2.73 -11.08 2.97
C GLU A 59 1.78 -12.19 2.49
N GLY A 60 1.37 -12.12 1.22
CA GLY A 60 0.50 -13.13 0.62
C GLY A 60 -0.95 -13.12 1.13
N ALA A 61 -1.79 -13.97 0.52
CA ALA A 61 -3.23 -14.00 0.77
C ALA A 61 -3.60 -14.40 2.22
N GLU A 62 -2.79 -15.28 2.82
CA GLU A 62 -3.01 -15.78 4.18
C GLU A 62 -2.75 -14.70 5.24
N ALA A 63 -1.59 -14.02 5.20
CA ALA A 63 -1.30 -12.94 6.15
C ALA A 63 -2.19 -11.70 5.93
N ARG A 64 -2.66 -11.49 4.69
CA ARG A 64 -3.64 -10.46 4.36
C ARG A 64 -5.05 -10.80 4.85
N GLY A 65 -5.27 -12.02 5.35
CA GLY A 65 -6.54 -12.45 5.90
C GLY A 65 -7.64 -12.36 4.87
N TRP A 66 -7.54 -13.13 3.78
CA TRP A 66 -8.69 -13.41 2.92
C TRP A 66 -9.82 -14.00 3.81
N GLY A 67 -10.76 -13.15 4.24
CA GLY A 67 -11.76 -13.46 5.28
C GLY A 67 -11.92 -12.41 6.38
N LEU A 68 -11.03 -11.41 6.49
CA LEU A 68 -11.13 -10.25 7.39
C LEU A 68 -11.49 -8.91 6.68
N PRO A 69 -12.44 -8.84 5.72
CA PRO A 69 -12.78 -7.57 5.09
C PRO A 69 -13.47 -6.56 6.03
N LEU A 70 -14.16 -7.02 7.07
CA LEU A 70 -15.20 -6.20 7.74
C LEU A 70 -14.96 -5.95 9.22
N ALA A 71 -13.73 -6.08 9.73
CA ALA A 71 -13.46 -5.80 11.14
C ALA A 71 -12.88 -4.37 11.30
N PRO A 72 -13.71 -3.30 11.32
CA PRO A 72 -13.24 -1.91 11.41
C PRO A 72 -12.42 -1.65 12.67
N ASP A 73 -12.73 -2.37 13.76
CA ASP A 73 -12.05 -2.24 15.05
C ASP A 73 -10.85 -3.19 15.19
N ASN A 74 -10.60 -4.06 14.21
CA ASN A 74 -9.41 -4.90 14.22
C ASN A 74 -8.24 -4.12 13.63
N GLN A 75 -7.11 -4.09 14.35
CA GLN A 75 -5.86 -3.48 13.89
C GLN A 75 -5.35 -4.04 12.54
N TRP A 76 -5.73 -5.28 12.22
CA TRP A 76 -5.45 -5.97 10.96
C TRP A 76 -6.60 -5.88 9.95
N GLY A 77 -7.67 -5.16 10.26
CA GLY A 77 -8.76 -4.88 9.33
C GLY A 77 -8.27 -4.07 8.12
N MET A 78 -8.94 -4.26 6.98
CA MET A 78 -8.56 -3.63 5.71
C MET A 78 -8.45 -2.10 5.82
N GLN A 79 -9.36 -1.45 6.55
CA GLN A 79 -9.34 0.01 6.73
C GLN A 79 -8.08 0.48 7.47
N ARG A 80 -7.70 -0.20 8.57
CA ARG A 80 -6.50 0.12 9.36
C ARG A 80 -5.22 -0.16 8.58
N ARG A 81 -5.21 -1.18 7.73
CA ARG A 81 -4.08 -1.43 6.80
C ARG A 81 -3.97 -0.33 5.75
N LEU A 82 -5.08 0.08 5.14
CA LEU A 82 -5.10 1.18 4.17
C LEU A 82 -4.67 2.51 4.79
N GLU A 83 -5.05 2.80 6.04
CA GLU A 83 -4.61 3.97 6.80
C GLU A 83 -3.07 3.98 6.97
N ARG A 84 -2.51 2.89 7.50
CA ARG A 84 -1.06 2.75 7.68
C ARG A 84 -0.29 2.79 6.36
N ALA A 85 -0.82 2.13 5.34
CA ALA A 85 -0.20 2.11 4.02
C ALA A 85 -0.25 3.48 3.32
N GLU A 86 -1.32 4.26 3.52
CA GLU A 86 -1.38 5.65 3.01
C GLU A 86 -0.26 6.49 3.61
N ALA A 87 -0.13 6.48 4.95
CA ALA A 87 0.90 7.24 5.66
C ALA A 87 2.31 6.85 5.20
N TYR A 88 2.55 5.55 5.00
CA TYR A 88 3.83 5.04 4.50
C TYR A 88 4.13 5.51 3.08
N LEU A 89 3.17 5.42 2.16
CA LEU A 89 3.38 5.89 0.78
C LEU A 89 3.56 7.42 0.72
N GLN A 90 2.89 8.18 1.61
CA GLN A 90 3.10 9.62 1.75
C GLN A 90 4.53 9.95 2.21
N SER A 91 5.10 9.21 3.17
CA SER A 91 6.48 9.44 3.61
C SER A 91 7.48 9.18 2.48
N LEU A 92 7.29 8.11 1.71
CA LEU A 92 8.14 7.80 0.56
C LEU A 92 8.10 8.85 -0.55
N VAL A 93 6.90 9.42 -0.80
CA VAL A 93 6.76 10.52 -1.77
C VAL A 93 7.47 11.78 -1.24
N GLY A 94 7.33 12.09 0.06
CA GLY A 94 7.99 13.23 0.69
C GLY A 94 9.52 13.11 0.72
N GLU A 95 10.06 11.91 0.96
CA GLU A 95 11.50 11.62 0.89
C GLU A 95 12.06 11.73 -0.53
N SER A 96 11.24 11.47 -1.55
CA SER A 96 11.65 11.48 -2.96
C SER A 96 11.53 12.85 -3.64
N GLN A 97 10.98 13.87 -2.96
CA GLN A 97 11.03 15.25 -3.43
C GLN A 97 12.28 15.93 -2.85
N PRO A 98 13.19 16.50 -3.67
CA PRO A 98 14.23 17.35 -3.12
C PRO A 98 13.56 18.53 -2.40
N ALA A 99 14.07 18.88 -1.20
CA ALA A 99 13.73 20.13 -0.55
C ALA A 99 13.97 21.26 -1.57
N GLY A 100 12.90 21.96 -1.92
CA GLY A 100 12.93 23.07 -2.88
C GLY A 100 13.83 24.21 -2.42
#